data_AF-A0A838R0E7-F1
#
_entry.id   AF-A0A838R0E7-F1
#
_cell.length_a   1.000
_cell.length_b   1.000
_cell.length_c   1.000
_cell.angle_alpha   90.00
_cell.angle_beta   90.00
_cell.angle_gamma   90.00
#
_symmetry.space_group_name_H-M   'P 1'
#
loop_
_entity.id
_entity.type
_entity.pdbx_description
1 polymer ?
#
loop_
_entity_poly.entity_id
_entity_poly.type
_entity_poly.pdbx_seq_one_letter_code
_entity_poly.pdbx_strand_id
1 'polypeptide(L)'
;MTTVIDPPHKAGDGIAGPRLGDAVAADLTREQCPQAFAWPVRRPLLWAEWRHLAMLNYEIDPEVLQPYIPMGTELDFWEGKTYASIVGFEFLDARLMGVRIPFHSNFEEVNLRIYVRRRAEEGWRHGVVFIREIAPRWAVAVTARLLYGENYLCVPMSHKITPSTDPNGEAPQRIEYRWRLRNKNRHVRLETAGRAYRPAPGSHEEFIVEHYWGYASLPRARAKEYCVAHCPWRISPATNLEFNCDVAALYGPQFAPFMHDAPASAFWADGSAVRVYPGQRIKDLSK
;
A
#
# COMPACT_ATOMS: atom_id res chain seq x y z
N MET A 1 51.71 3.83 -21.42
CA MET A 1 50.80 4.55 -20.51
C MET A 1 49.72 3.56 -20.11
N THR A 2 49.87 2.99 -18.93
CA THR A 2 49.05 1.90 -18.40
C THR A 2 48.08 2.50 -17.40
N THR A 3 46.79 2.40 -17.67
CA THR A 3 45.74 2.97 -16.80
C THR A 3 45.54 2.06 -15.59
N VAL A 4 45.86 2.58 -14.40
CA VAL A 4 45.60 1.94 -13.11
C VAL A 4 44.11 2.05 -12.79
N ILE A 5 43.47 0.92 -12.50
CA ILE A 5 42.09 0.83 -12.04
C ILE A 5 42.14 0.71 -10.51
N ASP A 6 41.61 1.70 -9.80
CA ASP A 6 41.44 1.65 -8.35
C ASP A 6 40.35 0.64 -7.95
N PRO A 7 40.54 -0.15 -6.87
CA PRO A 7 39.55 -1.10 -6.39
C PRO A 7 38.42 -0.39 -5.60
N PRO A 8 37.21 -0.98 -5.54
CA PRO A 8 36.09 -0.39 -4.82
C PRO A 8 36.31 -0.38 -3.30
N HIS A 9 35.93 0.74 -2.68
CA HIS A 9 35.92 0.98 -1.23
C HIS A 9 35.19 -0.14 -0.47
N LYS A 10 35.86 -0.65 0.58
CA LYS A 10 35.25 -1.52 1.60
C LYS A 10 34.15 -0.76 2.33
N ALA A 11 32.93 -1.27 2.30
CA ALA A 11 31.85 -0.85 3.19
C ALA A 11 32.21 -1.24 4.63
N GLY A 12 32.04 -0.29 5.55
CA GLY A 12 32.34 -0.46 6.97
C GLY A 12 31.40 -1.46 7.66
N ASP A 13 31.94 -2.12 8.67
CA ASP A 13 31.27 -3.07 9.55
C ASP A 13 30.13 -2.40 10.33
N GLY A 14 28.93 -2.45 9.75
CA GLY A 14 27.68 -2.17 10.45
C GLY A 14 27.25 -3.43 11.20
N ILE A 15 27.05 -3.29 12.51
CA ILE A 15 26.55 -4.33 13.41
C ILE A 15 25.24 -4.91 12.82
N ALA A 16 25.32 -6.15 12.35
CA ALA A 16 24.18 -6.87 11.81
C ALA A 16 23.18 -7.16 12.94
N GLY A 17 22.01 -6.53 12.88
CA GLY A 17 20.85 -6.97 13.64
C GLY A 17 20.49 -8.42 13.28
N PRO A 18 19.74 -9.12 14.15
CA PRO A 18 19.45 -10.55 13.97
C PRO A 18 18.83 -10.77 12.59
N ARG A 19 19.46 -11.64 11.80
CA ARG A 19 18.90 -12.13 10.54
C ARG A 19 17.58 -12.81 10.89
N LEU A 20 16.46 -12.30 10.39
CA LEU A 20 15.19 -13.03 10.38
C LEU A 20 15.45 -14.37 9.67
N GLY A 21 15.68 -15.42 10.45
CA GLY A 21 15.77 -16.78 9.96
C GLY A 21 14.39 -17.24 9.54
N ASP A 22 14.32 -17.82 8.34
CA ASP A 22 13.41 -18.88 7.88
C ASP A 22 11.92 -18.86 8.33
N ALA A 23 11.38 -17.70 8.70
CA ALA A 23 9.94 -17.50 8.76
C ALA A 23 9.45 -17.42 7.31
N VAL A 24 9.03 -18.56 6.77
CA VAL A 24 8.10 -18.61 5.64
C VAL A 24 7.01 -17.57 5.95
N ALA A 25 6.77 -16.60 5.05
CA ALA A 25 5.66 -15.64 5.15
C ALA A 25 4.45 -16.40 5.69
N ALA A 26 4.11 -16.16 6.96
CA ALA A 26 3.31 -17.11 7.73
C ALA A 26 2.02 -17.41 6.96
N ASP A 27 1.66 -18.69 6.86
CA ASP A 27 0.47 -19.06 6.11
C ASP A 27 -0.75 -18.36 6.73
N LEU A 28 -1.29 -17.38 6.01
CA LEU A 28 -2.57 -16.77 6.35
C LEU A 28 -3.58 -17.91 6.52
N THR A 29 -4.17 -18.03 7.70
CA THR A 29 -5.20 -19.02 7.97
C THR A 29 -6.59 -18.40 7.82
N ARG A 30 -7.57 -19.22 7.41
CA ARG A 30 -8.95 -18.79 7.29
C ARG A 30 -9.55 -18.36 8.63
N GLU A 31 -9.06 -18.93 9.72
CA GLU A 31 -9.49 -18.59 11.07
C GLU A 31 -9.02 -17.19 11.48
N GLN A 32 -7.78 -16.85 11.16
CA GLN A 32 -7.24 -15.54 11.51
C GLN A 32 -7.81 -14.42 10.63
N CYS A 33 -8.10 -14.72 9.35
CA CYS A 33 -8.31 -13.69 8.32
C CYS A 33 -9.47 -14.12 7.39
N PRO A 34 -10.69 -14.39 7.90
CA PRO A 34 -11.77 -15.05 7.16
C PRO A 34 -12.22 -14.27 5.90
N GLN A 35 -12.20 -12.94 5.96
CA GLN A 35 -12.53 -12.05 4.83
C GLN A 35 -11.56 -12.25 3.66
N ALA A 36 -10.29 -12.54 3.99
CA ALA A 36 -9.20 -12.80 3.07
C ALA A 36 -9.40 -14.10 2.25
N PHE A 37 -10.33 -14.98 2.67
CA PHE A 37 -10.65 -16.26 2.03
C PHE A 37 -12.12 -16.37 1.60
N ALA A 38 -12.80 -15.23 1.43
CA ALA A 38 -14.19 -15.19 0.96
C ALA A 38 -14.32 -15.43 -0.56
N TRP A 39 -13.22 -15.31 -1.34
CA TRP A 39 -13.19 -15.57 -2.78
C TRP A 39 -12.66 -16.96 -3.13
N PRO A 40 -13.23 -17.70 -4.12
CA PRO A 40 -12.91 -19.10 -4.32
C PRO A 40 -11.51 -19.32 -4.93
N VAL A 41 -10.81 -20.28 -4.31
CA VAL A 41 -9.95 -21.34 -4.88
C VAL A 41 -9.12 -20.94 -6.10
N ARG A 42 -8.32 -19.89 -5.99
CA ARG A 42 -7.19 -19.66 -6.90
C ARG A 42 -5.90 -19.73 -6.12
N ARG A 43 -4.82 -20.14 -6.78
CA ARG A 43 -3.48 -19.99 -6.19
C ARG A 43 -3.13 -18.50 -6.20
N PRO A 44 -2.57 -17.95 -5.12
CA PRO A 44 -2.04 -16.60 -5.14
C PRO A 44 -1.03 -16.45 -6.29
N LEU A 45 -0.94 -15.25 -6.86
CA LEU A 45 0.14 -14.87 -7.77
C LEU A 45 1.33 -14.33 -7.00
N LEU A 46 1.07 -13.56 -5.94
CA LEU A 46 2.08 -12.84 -5.18
C LEU A 46 1.90 -13.15 -3.70
N TRP A 47 3.02 -13.44 -3.05
CA TRP A 47 3.15 -13.52 -1.60
C TRP A 47 4.12 -12.45 -1.16
N ALA A 48 3.82 -11.80 -0.04
CA ALA A 48 4.69 -10.80 0.56
C ALA A 48 4.30 -10.58 2.02
N GLU A 49 5.08 -9.75 2.71
CA GLU A 49 4.60 -9.03 3.88
C GLU A 49 4.53 -7.54 3.56
N TRP A 50 3.43 -6.91 3.93
CA TRP A 50 3.34 -5.47 4.00
C TRP A 50 3.60 -5.06 5.43
N ARG A 51 4.56 -4.17 5.64
CA ARG A 51 4.96 -3.72 6.98
C ARG A 51 5.08 -2.22 7.08
N HIS A 52 4.83 -1.73 8.29
CA HIS A 52 5.05 -0.35 8.69
C HIS A 52 4.30 0.70 7.86
N LEU A 53 3.02 0.44 7.58
CA LEU A 53 2.22 1.29 6.74
C LEU A 53 2.00 2.65 7.41
N ALA A 54 2.53 3.71 6.82
CA ALA A 54 2.26 5.09 7.17
C ALA A 54 1.08 5.61 6.33
N MET A 55 -0.07 5.86 6.97
CA MET A 55 -1.32 6.21 6.29
C MET A 55 -1.74 7.64 6.64
N LEU A 56 -1.83 8.51 5.63
CA LEU A 56 -2.43 9.84 5.72
C LEU A 56 -3.71 9.86 4.90
N ASN A 57 -4.85 10.13 5.53
CA ASN A 57 -6.17 10.00 4.92
C ASN A 57 -6.81 11.39 4.77
N TYR A 58 -7.08 11.78 3.53
CA TYR A 58 -7.63 13.08 3.17
C TYR A 58 -9.08 12.90 2.74
N GLU A 59 -9.96 13.76 3.24
CA GLU A 59 -11.32 13.90 2.72
C GLU A 59 -11.22 14.58 1.35
N ILE A 60 -11.79 13.95 0.32
CA ILE A 60 -11.77 14.47 -1.05
C ILE A 60 -13.20 14.56 -1.55
N ASP A 61 -13.54 15.64 -2.27
CA ASP A 61 -14.85 15.78 -2.88
C ASP A 61 -15.15 14.63 -3.87
N PRO A 62 -16.35 14.03 -3.83
CA PRO A 62 -16.73 12.94 -4.72
C PRO A 62 -16.53 13.25 -6.21
N GLU A 63 -16.78 14.50 -6.62
CA GLU A 63 -16.64 14.95 -8.02
C GLU A 63 -15.20 14.84 -8.52
N VAL A 64 -14.22 15.02 -7.64
CA VAL A 64 -12.78 14.88 -7.97
C VAL A 64 -12.42 13.42 -8.18
N LEU A 65 -13.08 12.51 -7.45
CA LEU A 65 -12.81 11.07 -7.51
C LEU A 65 -13.56 10.36 -8.64
N GLN A 66 -14.72 10.88 -9.04
CA GLN A 66 -15.62 10.26 -10.02
C GLN A 66 -14.95 9.83 -11.34
N PRO A 67 -14.00 10.59 -11.93
CA PRO A 67 -13.32 10.19 -13.16
C PRO A 67 -12.44 8.94 -13.02
N TYR A 68 -12.10 8.54 -11.81
CA TYR A 68 -11.21 7.41 -11.51
C TYR A 68 -11.94 6.12 -11.23
N ILE A 69 -13.27 6.15 -11.13
CA ILE A 69 -14.09 5.02 -10.71
C ILE A 69 -14.21 3.99 -11.84
N PRO A 70 -13.71 2.76 -11.64
CA PRO A 70 -13.84 1.70 -12.65
C PRO A 70 -15.31 1.33 -12.90
N MET A 71 -15.61 0.95 -14.14
CA MET A 71 -16.93 0.46 -14.51
C MET A 71 -17.40 -0.66 -13.58
N GLY A 72 -18.65 -0.59 -13.13
CA GLY A 72 -19.26 -1.59 -12.26
C GLY A 72 -18.89 -1.45 -10.78
N THR A 73 -18.25 -0.35 -10.40
CA THR A 73 -17.98 0.05 -9.02
C THR A 73 -18.61 1.41 -8.73
N GLU A 74 -18.81 1.72 -7.46
CA GLU A 74 -19.25 3.03 -6.98
C GLU A 74 -18.32 3.52 -5.87
N LEU A 75 -18.30 4.84 -5.64
CA LEU A 75 -17.57 5.44 -4.53
C LEU A 75 -18.04 4.84 -3.20
N ASP A 76 -17.09 4.52 -2.34
CA ASP A 76 -17.41 4.04 -0.99
C ASP A 76 -17.38 5.21 -0.01
N PHE A 77 -18.50 5.41 0.66
CA PHE A 77 -18.72 6.55 1.55
C PHE A 77 -18.65 6.09 3.00
N TRP A 78 -17.87 6.80 3.80
CA TRP A 78 -17.90 6.72 5.25
C TRP A 78 -18.62 7.94 5.78
N GLU A 79 -19.76 7.74 6.44
CA GLU A 79 -20.60 8.82 7.00
C GLU A 79 -20.89 9.98 6.01
N GLY A 80 -21.10 9.64 4.73
CA GLY A 80 -21.37 10.62 3.67
C GLY A 80 -20.14 11.31 3.09
N LYS A 81 -18.94 10.91 3.50
CA LYS A 81 -17.66 11.45 3.04
C LYS A 81 -16.86 10.44 2.23
N THR A 82 -16.05 10.93 1.30
CA THR A 82 -15.11 10.13 0.53
C THR A 82 -13.68 10.46 0.88
N TYR A 83 -12.80 9.46 0.80
CA TYR A 83 -11.42 9.60 1.21
C TYR A 83 -10.44 9.16 0.11
N ALA A 84 -9.26 9.77 0.13
CA ALA A 84 -8.08 9.27 -0.54
C ALA A 84 -6.93 9.16 0.47
N SER A 85 -6.17 8.08 0.40
CA SER A 85 -5.08 7.81 1.32
C SER A 85 -3.74 7.76 0.62
N ILE A 86 -2.78 8.51 1.17
CA ILE A 86 -1.36 8.29 0.91
C ILE A 86 -0.88 7.21 1.86
N VAL A 87 -0.38 6.11 1.29
CA VAL A 87 0.10 4.96 2.05
C VAL A 87 1.53 4.68 1.66
N GLY A 88 2.47 4.92 2.58
CA GLY A 88 3.87 4.50 2.44
C GLY A 88 4.10 3.23 3.25
N PHE A 89 4.76 2.22 2.68
CA PHE A 89 4.97 0.95 3.38
C PHE A 89 6.15 0.17 2.80
N GLU A 90 6.61 -0.81 3.57
CA GLU A 90 7.59 -1.79 3.12
C GLU A 90 6.88 -3.03 2.57
N PHE A 91 7.33 -3.43 1.40
CA PHE A 91 7.03 -4.70 0.77
C PHE A 91 8.20 -5.65 1.06
N LEU A 92 7.98 -6.73 1.78
CA LEU A 92 9.03 -7.66 2.23
C LEU A 92 8.78 -9.09 1.71
N ASP A 93 9.86 -9.85 1.51
CA ASP A 93 9.85 -11.24 1.03
C ASP A 93 8.90 -11.47 -0.16
N ALA A 94 8.93 -10.57 -1.14
CA ALA A 94 8.12 -10.70 -2.34
C ALA A 94 8.45 -12.00 -3.11
N ARG A 95 7.42 -12.81 -3.34
CA ARG A 95 7.50 -14.06 -4.12
C ARG A 95 6.43 -14.08 -5.20
N LEU A 96 6.85 -14.34 -6.43
CA LEU A 96 5.97 -14.48 -7.58
C LEU A 96 5.80 -15.96 -7.92
N MET A 97 4.55 -16.43 -7.96
CA MET A 97 4.24 -17.85 -8.19
C MET A 97 5.01 -18.78 -7.24
N GLY A 98 5.23 -18.34 -5.99
CA GLY A 98 5.98 -19.05 -4.95
C GLY A 98 7.50 -18.92 -5.05
N VAL A 99 8.05 -18.32 -6.10
CA VAL A 99 9.49 -18.12 -6.28
C VAL A 99 9.89 -16.75 -5.74
N ARG A 100 10.81 -16.74 -4.75
CA ARG A 100 11.39 -15.50 -4.23
C ARG A 100 12.17 -14.79 -5.34
N ILE A 101 12.00 -13.47 -5.42
CA ILE A 101 12.66 -12.66 -6.43
C ILE A 101 14.10 -12.39 -5.99
N PRO A 102 15.13 -12.89 -6.71
CA PRO A 102 16.52 -12.75 -6.28
C PRO A 102 16.93 -11.28 -6.18
N PHE A 103 17.59 -10.91 -5.08
CA PHE A 103 18.13 -9.56 -4.79
C PHE A 103 17.10 -8.41 -4.72
N HIS A 104 15.82 -8.72 -4.87
CA HIS A 104 14.77 -7.76 -5.16
C HIS A 104 13.45 -8.22 -4.51
N SER A 105 13.52 -8.75 -3.29
CA SER A 105 12.33 -9.20 -2.55
C SER A 105 11.79 -8.15 -1.58
N ASN A 106 12.58 -7.11 -1.28
CA ASN A 106 12.26 -6.11 -0.27
C ASN A 106 12.38 -4.70 -0.86
N PHE A 107 11.33 -3.88 -0.77
CA PHE A 107 11.29 -2.52 -1.31
C PHE A 107 10.25 -1.63 -0.62
N GLU A 108 10.37 -0.33 -0.80
CA GLU A 108 9.36 0.64 -0.41
C GLU A 108 8.34 0.87 -1.52
N GLU A 109 7.09 1.09 -1.12
CA GLU A 109 6.05 1.59 -2.00
C GLU A 109 5.33 2.77 -1.35
N VAL A 110 4.98 3.77 -2.14
CA VAL A 110 4.05 4.84 -1.75
C VAL A 110 2.92 4.88 -2.77
N ASN A 111 1.68 4.69 -2.33
CA ASN A 111 0.52 4.78 -3.22
C ASN A 111 -0.47 5.87 -2.78
N LEU A 112 -1.16 6.43 -3.77
CA LEU A 112 -2.40 7.17 -3.56
C LEU A 112 -3.53 6.26 -4.00
N ARG A 113 -4.42 5.92 -3.06
CA ARG A 113 -5.57 5.07 -3.29
C ARG A 113 -6.87 5.75 -2.87
N ILE A 114 -7.94 5.41 -3.57
CA ILE A 114 -9.31 5.84 -3.25
C ILE A 114 -10.17 4.61 -2.97
N TYR A 115 -11.30 4.82 -2.30
CA TYR A 115 -12.17 3.74 -1.82
C TYR A 115 -13.40 3.58 -2.70
N VAL A 116 -13.67 2.34 -3.10
CA VAL A 116 -14.80 1.98 -3.95
C VAL A 116 -15.42 0.69 -3.45
N ARG A 117 -16.68 0.47 -3.81
CA ARG A 117 -17.35 -0.80 -3.57
C ARG A 117 -18.08 -1.29 -4.80
N ARG A 118 -18.33 -2.59 -4.82
CA ARG A 118 -19.09 -3.26 -5.89
C ARG A 118 -20.11 -4.21 -5.28
N ARG A 119 -21.33 -4.20 -5.84
CA ARG A 119 -22.32 -5.23 -5.54
C ARG A 119 -22.00 -6.49 -6.34
N ALA A 120 -21.76 -7.60 -5.63
CA ALA A 120 -21.63 -8.93 -6.19
C ALA A 120 -22.71 -9.86 -5.62
N GLU A 121 -22.78 -11.10 -6.13
CA GLU A 121 -23.78 -12.10 -5.73
C GLU A 121 -23.76 -12.36 -4.21
N GLU A 122 -22.56 -12.41 -3.61
CA GLU A 122 -22.38 -12.71 -2.20
C GLU A 122 -22.55 -11.50 -1.26
N GLY A 123 -22.58 -10.27 -1.77
CA GLY A 123 -22.52 -9.09 -0.91
C GLY A 123 -21.91 -7.85 -1.56
N TRP A 124 -21.62 -6.87 -0.72
CA TRP A 124 -20.77 -5.74 -1.07
C TRP A 124 -19.30 -6.14 -0.95
N ARG A 125 -18.52 -5.76 -1.96
CA ARG A 125 -17.06 -5.92 -1.97
C ARG A 125 -16.42 -4.55 -1.90
N HIS A 126 -15.90 -4.23 -0.72
CA HIS A 126 -15.15 -3.02 -0.45
C HIS A 126 -13.72 -3.20 -0.96
N GLY A 127 -13.27 -2.26 -1.78
CA GLY A 127 -11.91 -2.28 -2.32
C GLY A 127 -11.33 -0.90 -2.59
N VAL A 128 -10.15 -0.91 -3.19
CA VAL A 128 -9.40 0.28 -3.50
C VAL A 128 -9.13 0.40 -5.00
N VAL A 129 -8.96 1.65 -5.44
CA VAL A 129 -8.42 1.97 -6.76
C VAL A 129 -7.15 2.78 -6.55
N PHE A 130 -6.06 2.33 -7.16
CA PHE A 130 -4.79 3.05 -7.12
C PHE A 130 -4.78 4.14 -8.18
N ILE A 131 -4.79 5.40 -7.73
CA ILE A 131 -4.60 6.57 -8.60
C ILE A 131 -3.18 6.53 -9.17
N ARG A 132 -2.22 6.22 -8.29
CA ARG A 132 -0.81 6.09 -8.64
C ARG A 132 -0.06 5.33 -7.55
N GLU A 133 0.87 4.49 -7.99
CA GLU A 133 1.78 3.72 -7.15
C GLU A 133 3.21 4.13 -7.47
N ILE A 134 4.02 4.34 -6.45
CA ILE A 134 5.39 4.82 -6.55
C ILE A 134 6.27 3.75 -5.94
N ALA A 135 7.14 3.18 -6.75
CA ALA A 135 7.99 2.07 -6.36
C ALA A 135 9.35 2.16 -7.07
N PRO A 136 10.39 1.49 -6.59
CA PRO A 136 11.65 1.38 -7.33
C PRO A 136 11.44 0.60 -8.64
N ARG A 137 12.16 0.99 -9.69
CA ARG A 137 11.98 0.49 -11.07
C ARG A 137 12.02 -1.03 -11.20
N TRP A 138 12.84 -1.68 -10.37
CA TRP A 138 12.97 -3.13 -10.38
C TRP A 138 11.73 -3.81 -9.79
N ALA A 139 11.05 -3.20 -8.82
CA ALA A 139 9.86 -3.77 -8.17
C ALA A 139 8.69 -3.83 -9.14
N VAL A 140 8.50 -2.74 -9.89
CA VAL A 140 7.50 -2.67 -10.96
C VAL A 140 7.78 -3.68 -12.07
N ALA A 141 9.05 -3.94 -12.42
CA ALA A 141 9.37 -4.96 -13.43
C ALA A 141 8.93 -6.38 -13.02
N VAL A 142 8.79 -6.63 -11.72
CA VAL A 142 8.30 -7.89 -11.16
C VAL A 142 6.77 -7.92 -11.12
N THR A 143 6.12 -6.86 -10.64
CA THR A 143 4.67 -6.84 -10.38
C THR A 143 3.82 -6.39 -11.59
N ALA A 144 4.38 -5.57 -12.49
CA ALA A 144 3.64 -4.97 -13.61
C ALA A 144 3.10 -5.97 -14.64
N ARG A 145 3.67 -7.19 -14.72
CA ARG A 145 3.11 -8.26 -15.55
C ARG A 145 1.81 -8.85 -14.98
N LEU A 146 1.55 -8.69 -13.69
CA LEU A 146 0.42 -9.31 -12.96
C LEU A 146 -0.73 -8.32 -12.76
N LEU A 147 -0.39 -7.05 -12.55
CA LEU A 147 -1.32 -5.98 -12.19
C LEU A 147 -1.61 -5.05 -13.39
N TYR A 148 -1.76 -5.60 -14.60
CA TYR A 148 -2.09 -4.84 -15.81
C TYR A 148 -3.19 -3.80 -15.56
N GLY A 149 -2.87 -2.51 -15.72
CA GLY A 149 -3.82 -1.39 -15.57
C GLY A 149 -3.56 -0.43 -14.41
N GLU A 150 -2.54 -0.67 -13.58
CA GLU A 150 -2.15 0.24 -12.49
C GLU A 150 -1.11 1.28 -12.91
N ASN A 151 -1.22 2.48 -12.33
CA ASN A 151 -0.48 3.68 -12.73
C ASN A 151 0.85 3.79 -11.98
N TYR A 152 1.80 2.91 -12.27
CA TYR A 152 3.11 2.92 -11.61
C TYR A 152 4.04 4.05 -12.09
N LEU A 153 4.71 4.68 -11.13
CA LEU A 153 5.81 5.61 -11.34
C LEU A 153 7.09 5.07 -10.69
N CYS A 154 8.09 4.79 -11.53
CA CYS A 154 9.36 4.24 -11.08
C CYS A 154 10.34 5.34 -10.67
N VAL A 155 10.75 5.38 -9.40
CA VAL A 155 11.72 6.36 -8.86
C VAL A 155 12.66 5.74 -7.82
N PRO A 156 13.84 6.33 -7.56
CA PRO A 156 14.65 5.94 -6.41
C PRO A 156 13.90 6.20 -5.10
N MET A 157 13.91 5.23 -4.20
CA MET A 157 13.23 5.28 -2.90
C MET A 157 14.17 4.86 -1.77
N SER A 158 13.80 5.24 -0.55
CA SER A 158 14.43 4.81 0.69
C SER A 158 13.47 5.03 1.85
N HIS A 159 13.61 4.30 2.94
CA HIS A 159 12.89 4.56 4.18
C HIS A 159 13.82 4.86 5.36
N LYS A 160 13.24 5.27 6.49
CA LYS A 160 13.87 5.30 7.81
C LYS A 160 12.82 4.96 8.85
N ILE A 161 13.02 3.87 9.58
CA ILE A 161 12.17 3.45 10.69
C ILE A 161 13.00 3.54 11.97
N THR A 162 12.49 4.29 12.94
CA THR A 162 13.10 4.40 14.27
C THR A 162 12.33 3.45 15.18
N PRO A 163 13.00 2.45 15.78
CA PRO A 163 12.35 1.49 16.66
C PRO A 163 11.65 2.17 17.85
N SER A 164 10.73 1.44 18.49
CA SER A 164 10.12 1.92 19.73
C SER A 164 11.17 2.08 20.83
N THR A 165 11.00 3.11 21.66
CA THR A 165 11.75 3.25 22.92
C THR A 165 11.02 2.61 24.10
N ASP A 166 9.74 2.23 23.94
CA ASP A 166 9.00 1.45 24.92
C ASP A 166 9.40 -0.03 24.76
N PRO A 167 9.92 -0.69 25.82
CA PRO A 167 10.24 -2.12 25.79
C PRO A 167 9.04 -3.02 25.45
N ASN A 168 7.81 -2.52 25.65
CA ASN A 168 6.55 -3.18 25.30
C ASN A 168 5.89 -2.55 24.06
N GLY A 169 6.56 -1.60 23.41
CA GLY A 169 6.04 -0.85 22.28
C GLY A 169 6.22 -1.61 20.99
N GLU A 170 5.11 -2.07 20.42
CA GLU A 170 5.10 -2.76 19.12
C GLU A 170 5.15 -1.78 17.94
N ALA A 171 4.74 -0.52 18.17
CA ALA A 171 4.76 0.53 17.16
C ALA A 171 6.13 1.24 17.12
N PRO A 172 6.72 1.43 15.93
CA PRO A 172 7.98 2.18 15.77
C PRO A 172 7.76 3.66 16.07
N GLN A 173 8.68 4.29 16.79
CA GLN A 173 8.57 5.69 17.19
C GLN A 173 8.35 6.64 16.00
N ARG A 174 9.05 6.40 14.88
CA ARG A 174 9.01 7.26 13.70
C ARG A 174 9.18 6.44 12.42
N ILE A 175 8.41 6.79 11.41
CA ILE A 175 8.42 6.16 10.08
C ILE A 175 8.53 7.25 9.03
N GLU A 176 9.42 7.04 8.07
CA GLU A 176 9.63 7.96 6.96
C GLU A 176 9.88 7.19 5.67
N TYR A 177 9.12 7.48 4.63
CA TYR A 177 9.34 7.00 3.27
C TYR A 177 9.71 8.17 2.38
N ARG A 178 10.82 8.03 1.63
CA ARG A 178 11.38 9.05 0.76
C ARG A 178 11.48 8.57 -0.66
N TRP A 179 11.24 9.46 -1.62
CA TRP A 179 11.47 9.21 -3.03
C TRP A 179 12.02 10.44 -3.74
N ARG A 180 12.69 10.23 -4.87
CA ARG A 180 13.27 11.32 -5.66
C ARG A 180 12.56 11.49 -7.00
N LEU A 181 11.89 12.62 -7.18
CA LEU A 181 11.16 12.97 -8.40
C LEU A 181 11.70 14.28 -8.98
N ARG A 182 12.13 14.27 -10.25
CA ARG A 182 12.70 15.44 -10.94
C ARG A 182 13.82 16.12 -10.13
N ASN A 183 14.74 15.31 -9.59
CA ASN A 183 15.84 15.74 -8.70
C ASN A 183 15.45 16.40 -7.38
N LYS A 184 14.16 16.40 -7.01
CA LYS A 184 13.71 16.86 -5.69
C LYS A 184 13.39 15.65 -4.81
N ASN A 185 13.83 15.72 -3.56
CA ASN A 185 13.45 14.74 -2.55
C ASN A 185 12.03 15.04 -2.07
N ARG A 186 11.24 13.99 -1.93
CA ARG A 186 9.86 13.96 -1.46
C ARG A 186 9.75 12.96 -0.35
N HIS A 187 8.79 13.15 0.55
CA HIS A 187 8.61 12.24 1.67
C HIS A 187 7.20 12.24 2.22
N VAL A 188 6.87 11.13 2.86
CA VAL A 188 5.80 11.02 3.84
C VAL A 188 6.40 10.55 5.16
N ARG A 189 6.01 11.17 6.26
CA ARG A 189 6.54 10.90 7.59
C ARG A 189 5.45 11.01 8.64
N LEU A 190 5.53 10.14 9.64
CA LEU A 190 4.74 10.24 10.85
C LEU A 190 5.51 9.72 12.07
N GLU A 191 5.02 10.07 13.24
CA GLU A 191 5.44 9.50 14.53
C GLU A 191 4.24 8.82 15.19
N THR A 192 4.46 7.64 15.78
CA THR A 192 3.37 6.90 16.42
C THR A 192 3.13 7.41 17.82
N ALA A 193 1.87 7.60 18.18
CA ALA A 193 1.42 7.91 19.52
C ALA A 193 0.71 6.69 20.12
N GLY A 194 1.28 6.14 21.18
CA GLY A 194 0.66 5.08 21.97
C GLY A 194 0.92 3.65 21.47
N ARG A 195 0.11 2.72 21.98
CA ARG A 195 0.22 1.29 21.68
C ARG A 195 -0.66 0.92 20.49
N ALA A 196 -0.20 -0.09 19.76
CA ALA A 196 -0.96 -0.63 18.64
C ALA A 196 -2.24 -1.35 19.12
N TYR A 197 -3.36 -1.15 18.45
CA TYR A 197 -4.65 -1.79 18.74
C TYR A 197 -5.38 -2.20 17.46
N ARG A 198 -6.38 -3.07 17.57
CA ARG A 198 -7.26 -3.37 16.42
C ARG A 198 -8.36 -2.32 16.33
N PRO A 199 -8.59 -1.72 15.15
CA PRO A 199 -9.72 -0.82 14.94
C PRO A 199 -11.03 -1.44 15.42
N ALA A 200 -11.91 -0.62 15.99
CA ALA A 200 -13.23 -1.08 16.40
C ALA A 200 -14.14 -1.30 15.19
N PRO A 201 -15.05 -2.28 15.20
CA PRO A 201 -16.03 -2.45 14.15
C PRO A 201 -16.87 -1.19 13.92
N GLY A 202 -17.00 -0.76 12.67
CA GLY A 202 -17.70 0.46 12.26
C GLY A 202 -16.93 1.77 12.48
N SER A 203 -15.67 1.70 12.91
CA SER A 203 -14.81 2.89 13.06
C SER A 203 -14.32 3.42 11.71
N HIS A 204 -13.92 4.70 11.69
CA HIS A 204 -13.24 5.30 10.53
C HIS A 204 -11.95 4.56 10.19
N GLU A 205 -11.20 4.14 11.20
CA GLU A 205 -9.95 3.43 11.01
C GLU A 205 -10.16 2.05 10.40
N GLU A 206 -11.19 1.32 10.84
CA GLU A 206 -11.58 0.04 10.22
C GLU A 206 -11.96 0.26 8.75
N PHE A 207 -12.79 1.28 8.47
CA PHE A 207 -13.12 1.66 7.11
C PHE A 207 -11.85 1.86 6.27
N ILE A 208 -10.90 2.68 6.70
CA ILE A 208 -9.70 2.97 5.91
C ILE A 208 -8.81 1.72 5.64
N VAL A 209 -8.67 0.80 6.59
CA VAL A 209 -7.69 -0.31 6.49
C VAL A 209 -8.25 -1.63 5.97
N GLU A 210 -9.53 -1.92 6.20
CA GLU A 210 -10.10 -3.25 5.92
C GLU A 210 -10.70 -3.34 4.50
N HIS A 211 -9.82 -3.24 3.49
CA HIS A 211 -10.16 -3.32 2.08
C HIS A 211 -9.44 -4.47 1.37
N TYR A 212 -10.20 -5.52 1.00
CA TYR A 212 -9.65 -6.78 0.49
C TYR A 212 -9.75 -6.95 -1.03
N TRP A 213 -10.21 -5.91 -1.72
CA TRP A 213 -10.38 -5.90 -3.18
C TRP A 213 -9.59 -4.76 -3.81
N GLY A 214 -9.03 -5.02 -4.98
CA GLY A 214 -8.46 -4.00 -5.85
C GLY A 214 -9.23 -3.95 -7.16
N TYR A 215 -9.50 -2.74 -7.64
CA TYR A 215 -10.16 -2.51 -8.91
C TYR A 215 -9.31 -1.60 -9.80
N ALA A 216 -9.31 -1.88 -11.10
CA ALA A 216 -8.69 -0.96 -12.05
C ALA A 216 -9.45 -0.91 -13.37
N SER A 217 -9.44 0.29 -13.96
CA SER A 217 -9.97 0.54 -15.29
C SER A 217 -9.11 -0.13 -16.37
N LEU A 218 -9.78 -0.67 -17.38
CA LEU A 218 -9.18 -1.31 -18.55
C LEU A 218 -9.65 -0.59 -19.83
N PRO A 219 -8.89 -0.70 -20.94
CA PRO A 219 -9.30 -0.12 -22.22
C PRO A 219 -10.66 -0.63 -22.70
N ARG A 220 -11.36 0.23 -23.45
CA ARG A 220 -12.73 0.01 -23.98
C ARG A 220 -13.79 -0.09 -22.88
N ALA A 221 -13.74 0.81 -21.90
CA ALA A 221 -14.71 0.90 -20.81
C ALA A 221 -14.93 -0.47 -20.14
N ARG A 222 -13.85 -1.08 -19.65
CA ARG A 222 -13.90 -2.34 -18.90
C ARG A 222 -13.20 -2.13 -17.57
N ALA A 223 -13.37 -3.08 -16.66
CA ALA A 223 -12.66 -3.07 -15.39
C ALA A 223 -12.15 -4.48 -15.03
N LYS A 224 -11.08 -4.52 -14.24
CA LYS A 224 -10.62 -5.72 -13.54
C LYS A 224 -10.91 -5.58 -12.04
N GLU A 225 -11.18 -6.70 -11.41
CA GLU A 225 -11.19 -6.85 -9.95
C GLU A 225 -10.18 -7.94 -9.57
N TYR A 226 -9.53 -7.79 -8.43
CA TYR A 226 -8.66 -8.81 -7.84
C TYR A 226 -8.78 -8.76 -6.32
N CYS A 227 -8.45 -9.87 -5.67
CA CYS A 227 -8.50 -9.97 -4.21
C CYS A 227 -7.09 -9.86 -3.64
N VAL A 228 -6.97 -9.10 -2.54
CA VAL A 228 -5.79 -9.03 -1.69
C VAL A 228 -6.20 -9.57 -0.33
N ALA A 229 -5.69 -10.76 -0.01
CA ALA A 229 -5.91 -11.38 1.28
C ALA A 229 -4.83 -10.90 2.25
N HIS A 230 -5.24 -10.33 3.37
CA HIS A 230 -4.38 -9.96 4.48
C HIS A 230 -5.16 -10.14 5.79
N CYS A 231 -4.46 -10.14 6.91
CA CYS A 231 -5.11 -10.16 8.20
C CYS A 231 -5.46 -8.73 8.62
N PRO A 232 -6.48 -8.56 9.47
CA PRO A 232 -6.79 -7.26 10.03
C PRO A 232 -5.56 -6.66 10.73
N TRP A 233 -5.26 -5.41 10.40
CA TRP A 233 -4.05 -4.77 10.91
C TRP A 233 -4.29 -4.16 12.28
N ARG A 234 -3.23 -4.15 13.10
CA ARG A 234 -3.19 -3.29 14.27
C ARG A 234 -2.66 -1.93 13.85
N ILE A 235 -3.24 -0.89 14.44
CA ILE A 235 -2.91 0.49 14.16
C ILE A 235 -2.44 1.22 15.41
N SER A 236 -1.66 2.27 15.23
CA SER A 236 -1.33 3.25 16.26
C SER A 236 -1.61 4.65 15.71
N PRO A 237 -2.27 5.53 16.49
CA PRO A 237 -2.47 6.91 16.11
C PRO A 237 -1.16 7.58 15.72
N ALA A 238 -1.22 8.52 14.77
CA ALA A 238 -0.04 9.22 14.31
C ALA A 238 -0.05 10.71 14.70
N THR A 239 1.14 11.24 14.94
CA THR A 239 1.42 12.64 15.26
C THR A 239 2.61 13.12 14.43
N ASN A 240 2.94 14.42 14.50
CA ASN A 240 4.10 15.01 13.81
C ASN A 240 4.20 14.64 12.32
N LEU A 241 3.05 14.76 11.65
CA LEU A 241 2.84 14.38 10.26
C LEU A 241 3.60 15.34 9.33
N GLU A 242 4.30 14.80 8.34
CA GLU A 242 4.85 15.59 7.24
C GLU A 242 4.58 14.89 5.91
N PHE A 243 4.05 15.64 4.95
CA PHE A 243 3.88 15.20 3.57
C PHE A 243 4.49 16.23 2.62
N ASN A 244 5.71 15.96 2.14
CA ASN A 244 6.38 16.80 1.16
C ASN A 244 6.21 16.19 -0.23
N CYS A 245 5.19 16.64 -0.96
CA CYS A 245 4.89 16.18 -2.30
C CYS A 245 4.38 17.31 -3.18
N ASP A 246 4.73 17.28 -4.46
CA ASP A 246 4.08 18.10 -5.49
C ASP A 246 2.83 17.36 -5.97
N VAL A 247 1.73 17.48 -5.21
CA VAL A 247 0.47 16.76 -5.45
C VAL A 247 -0.08 17.04 -6.84
N ALA A 248 -0.05 18.31 -7.28
CA ALA A 248 -0.54 18.70 -8.58
C ALA A 248 0.23 18.01 -9.72
N ALA A 249 1.56 17.99 -9.64
CA ALA A 249 2.38 17.33 -10.66
C ALA A 249 2.30 15.79 -10.60
N LEU A 250 2.07 15.22 -9.41
CA LEU A 250 2.14 13.78 -9.20
C LEU A 250 0.80 13.07 -9.35
N TYR A 251 -0.29 13.65 -8.86
CA TYR A 251 -1.61 13.03 -8.84
C TYR A 251 -2.66 13.81 -9.65
N GLY A 252 -2.39 15.09 -9.90
CA GLY A 252 -3.23 15.98 -10.69
C GLY A 252 -3.63 17.23 -9.90
N PRO A 253 -3.81 18.39 -10.56
CA PRO A 253 -4.13 19.65 -9.89
C PRO A 253 -5.43 19.61 -9.08
N GLN A 254 -6.38 18.76 -9.46
CA GLN A 254 -7.65 18.57 -8.76
C GLN A 254 -7.51 17.99 -7.34
N PHE A 255 -6.43 17.26 -7.04
CA PHE A 255 -6.18 16.74 -5.70
C PHE A 255 -5.47 17.75 -4.79
N ALA A 256 -4.78 18.73 -5.37
CA ALA A 256 -3.93 19.64 -4.60
C ALA A 256 -4.69 20.46 -3.53
N PRO A 257 -5.91 20.99 -3.79
CA PRO A 257 -6.66 21.73 -2.77
C PRO A 257 -6.99 20.91 -1.52
N PHE A 258 -7.19 19.60 -1.67
CA PHE A 258 -7.62 18.72 -0.58
C PHE A 258 -6.46 18.10 0.21
N MET A 259 -5.24 18.17 -0.34
CA MET A 259 -4.05 17.54 0.24
C MET A 259 -2.98 18.55 0.63
N HIS A 260 -3.34 19.84 0.67
CA HIS A 260 -2.47 20.90 1.15
C HIS A 260 -2.47 20.99 2.68
N ASP A 261 -3.65 20.83 3.28
CA ASP A 261 -3.84 20.96 4.73
C ASP A 261 -3.60 19.63 5.45
N ALA A 262 -3.82 19.62 6.77
CA ALA A 262 -3.69 18.41 7.57
C ALA A 262 -4.69 17.32 7.11
N PRO A 263 -4.28 16.05 7.08
CA PRO A 263 -5.21 14.96 6.76
C PRO A 263 -6.31 14.86 7.81
N ALA A 264 -7.50 14.41 7.40
CA ALA A 264 -8.64 14.20 8.29
C ALA A 264 -8.33 13.13 9.37
N SER A 265 -7.48 12.17 9.05
CA SER A 265 -6.92 11.21 10.01
C SER A 265 -5.58 10.69 9.54
N ALA A 266 -4.76 10.23 10.48
CA ALA A 266 -3.50 9.58 10.18
C ALA A 266 -3.16 8.54 11.24
N PHE A 267 -2.58 7.44 10.82
CA PHE A 267 -2.12 6.39 11.71
C PHE A 267 -1.05 5.55 11.03
N TRP A 268 -0.29 4.86 11.87
CA TRP A 268 0.56 3.76 11.47
C TRP A 268 -0.24 2.46 11.54
N ALA A 269 -0.04 1.55 10.59
CA ALA A 269 -0.49 0.16 10.70
C ALA A 269 0.71 -0.79 10.64
N ASP A 270 0.71 -1.81 11.50
CA ASP A 270 1.77 -2.84 11.52
C ASP A 270 1.88 -3.53 10.16
N GLY A 271 0.73 -3.92 9.62
CA GLY A 271 0.65 -4.71 8.42
C GLY A 271 0.59 -6.21 8.73
N SER A 272 0.80 -7.02 7.70
CA SER A 272 0.73 -8.48 7.81
C SER A 272 1.35 -9.16 6.59
N ALA A 273 1.44 -10.48 6.62
CA ALA A 273 1.53 -11.25 5.39
C ALA A 273 0.33 -10.93 4.48
N VAL A 274 0.58 -10.94 3.17
CA VAL A 274 -0.43 -10.68 2.14
C VAL A 274 -0.33 -11.71 1.01
N ARG A 275 -1.47 -12.00 0.40
CA ARG A 275 -1.58 -12.81 -0.81
C ARG A 275 -2.42 -12.06 -1.84
N VAL A 276 -1.86 -11.82 -3.02
CA VAL A 276 -2.59 -11.20 -4.13
C VAL A 276 -2.99 -12.27 -5.13
N TYR A 277 -4.27 -12.31 -5.47
CA TYR A 277 -4.86 -13.31 -6.36
C TYR A 277 -4.95 -12.81 -7.80
N PRO A 278 -4.96 -13.72 -8.79
CA PRO A 278 -5.15 -13.35 -10.19
C PRO A 278 -6.46 -12.59 -10.39
N GLY A 279 -6.36 -11.40 -10.96
CA GLY A 279 -7.51 -10.59 -11.30
C GLY A 279 -8.40 -11.23 -12.37
N GLN A 280 -9.66 -10.83 -12.38
CA GLN A 280 -10.62 -11.19 -13.39
C GLN A 280 -11.32 -9.93 -13.91
N ARG A 281 -11.84 -10.02 -15.13
CA ARG A 281 -12.67 -8.92 -15.65
C ARG A 281 -13.98 -8.89 -14.91
N ILE A 282 -14.42 -7.68 -14.56
CA ILE A 282 -15.77 -7.46 -14.06
C ILE A 282 -16.73 -7.81 -15.19
N LYS A 283 -17.58 -8.80 -14.95
CA LYS A 283 -18.72 -9.09 -15.81
C LYS A 283 -19.81 -8.10 -15.40
N ASP A 284 -20.33 -7.41 -16.40
CA ASP A 284 -21.48 -6.54 -16.19
C ASP A 284 -22.66 -7.41 -15.75
N LEU A 285 -23.18 -7.18 -14.55
CA LEU A 285 -24.34 -7.90 -14.01
C LEU A 285 -25.66 -7.32 -14.56
N SER A 286 -25.59 -6.29 -15.42
CA SER A 286 -26.76 -5.64 -16.04
C SER A 286 -27.21 -6.28 -17.37
N LYS A 287 -26.87 -7.55 -17.63
CA LYS A 287 -27.37 -8.33 -18.77
C LYS A 287 -27.95 -9.68 -18.37
#